data_AF-A0AAJ5X663-F1
#
_entry.id   AF-A0AAJ5X663-F1
#
_cell.length_a   1.000
_cell.length_b   1.000
_cell.length_c   1.000
_cell.angle_alpha   90.00
_cell.angle_beta   90.00
_cell.angle_gamma   90.00
#
_symmetry.space_group_name_H-M   'P 1'
#
loop_
_entity.id
_entity.type
_entity.pdbx_description
1 polymer ?
#
loop_
_entity_poly.entity_id
_entity_poly.type
_entity_poly.pdbx_seq_one_letter_code
_entity_poly.pdbx_strand_id
1 'polypeptide(L)'
;MIDRYPGMTRYPALLACALLAACSSGKKDEAPPTPSPSASPAPAPSPSRIFTYTSLENCPVLESNPDEAGYYLSECKGEGGYRLQVAESDLRQTVTVIAPGGAKTALDLSAVTGGGFSTLGKKVEWRGALKDGVFAPDALILRHAVVTDPEGERTVSYLVAITLVPAPCPVARIDPGPQQNEQARVAADAAGACLKGSA
;
A
#
# COMPACT_ATOMS: atom_id res chain seq x y z
N MET A 1 -11.22 13.78 -60.94
CA MET A 1 -10.16 14.68 -60.45
C MET A 1 -9.57 13.98 -59.23
N ILE A 2 -8.52 13.15 -59.33
CA ILE A 2 -7.11 13.47 -59.67
C ILE A 2 -6.58 14.62 -58.80
N ASP A 3 -5.89 14.30 -57.71
CA ASP A 3 -4.42 14.44 -57.53
C ASP A 3 -4.04 13.85 -56.15
N ARG A 4 -3.25 12.76 -56.08
CA ARG A 4 -1.77 12.67 -56.03
C ARG A 4 -1.11 13.14 -54.70
N TYR A 5 -0.52 12.13 -54.03
CA TYR A 5 0.74 12.11 -53.22
C TYR A 5 1.86 13.06 -53.73
N PRO A 6 3.04 13.31 -53.07
CA PRO A 6 3.79 12.45 -52.10
C PRO A 6 4.69 13.21 -51.05
N GLY A 7 5.59 12.47 -50.35
CA GLY A 7 6.98 12.92 -50.11
C GLY A 7 7.33 13.31 -48.65
N MET A 8 7.92 12.47 -47.79
CA MET A 8 9.28 11.90 -47.79
C MET A 8 10.42 12.90 -47.45
N THR A 9 11.17 12.56 -46.40
CA THR A 9 12.63 12.80 -46.17
C THR A 9 13.11 14.16 -45.66
N ARG A 10 13.80 14.18 -44.50
CA ARG A 10 15.28 14.29 -44.39
C ARG A 10 15.78 14.43 -42.94
N TYR A 11 16.64 13.48 -42.56
CA TYR A 11 17.64 13.61 -41.49
C TYR A 11 18.71 14.65 -41.88
N PRO A 12 19.32 15.30 -40.88
CA PRO A 12 20.78 15.33 -40.78
C PRO A 12 21.20 15.14 -39.30
N ALA A 13 22.45 14.91 -38.91
CA ALA A 13 23.68 14.45 -39.53
C ALA A 13 24.57 14.06 -38.34
N LEU A 14 25.37 13.00 -38.52
CA LEU A 14 26.45 12.62 -37.63
C LEU A 14 27.48 13.77 -37.55
N LEU A 15 28.02 14.05 -36.36
CA LEU A 15 29.37 14.60 -36.24
C LEU A 15 30.12 13.84 -35.15
N ALA A 16 31.04 12.99 -35.59
CA ALA A 16 32.08 12.39 -34.78
C ALA A 16 33.25 13.39 -34.66
N CYS A 17 33.75 13.59 -33.45
CA CYS A 17 35.08 14.15 -33.22
C CYS A 17 35.86 13.15 -32.37
N ALA A 18 36.70 12.36 -33.04
CA ALA A 18 37.86 11.74 -32.43
C ALA A 18 39.04 12.73 -32.54
N LEU A 19 39.87 12.84 -31.51
CA LEU A 19 41.32 12.53 -31.55
C LEU A 19 42.14 13.20 -30.42
N LEU A 20 42.98 12.33 -29.81
CA LEU A 20 44.37 12.52 -29.36
C LEU A 20 44.70 13.10 -27.96
N ALA A 21 45.00 12.14 -27.08
CA ALA A 21 46.18 11.98 -26.21
C ALA A 21 47.12 13.17 -25.92
N ALA A 22 47.42 13.35 -24.63
CA ALA A 22 48.74 13.77 -24.15
C ALA A 22 49.03 13.16 -22.76
N CYS A 23 50.17 12.48 -22.64
CA CYS A 23 50.73 11.93 -21.40
C CYS A 23 51.26 13.05 -20.49
N SER A 24 51.10 12.90 -19.18
CA SER A 24 51.95 13.61 -18.20
C SER A 24 52.25 12.69 -17.01
N SER A 25 53.54 12.54 -16.76
CA SER A 25 54.16 11.66 -15.78
C SER A 25 53.92 12.16 -14.34
N GLY A 26 53.32 11.32 -13.51
CA GLY A 26 53.13 11.58 -12.08
C GLY A 26 53.50 10.37 -11.23
N LYS A 27 54.73 10.38 -10.72
CA LYS A 27 55.21 9.47 -9.67
C LYS A 27 54.37 9.71 -8.41
N LYS A 28 53.67 8.70 -7.90
CA LYS A 28 53.05 8.72 -6.57
C LYS A 28 53.41 7.45 -5.85
N ASP A 29 54.05 7.65 -4.71
CA ASP A 29 54.53 6.67 -3.77
C ASP A 29 53.37 5.78 -3.25
N GLU A 30 53.66 4.49 -3.15
CA GLU A 30 52.80 3.44 -2.62
C GLU A 30 52.48 3.73 -1.13
N ALA A 31 51.22 4.00 -0.83
CA ALA A 31 50.73 4.08 0.55
C ALA A 31 50.43 2.65 1.07
N PRO A 32 50.67 2.36 2.36
CA PRO A 32 50.46 1.03 2.91
C PRO A 32 48.98 0.61 2.85
N PRO A 33 48.69 -0.71 2.74
CA PRO A 33 47.33 -1.20 2.58
C PRO A 33 46.48 -0.88 3.81
N THR A 34 45.36 -0.20 3.59
CA THR A 34 44.28 -0.03 4.56
C THR A 34 43.71 -1.40 4.95
N PRO A 35 43.41 -1.65 6.24
CA PRO A 35 42.72 -2.88 6.64
C PRO A 35 41.31 -2.89 6.03
N SER A 36 40.97 -4.01 5.37
CA SER A 36 39.63 -4.26 4.82
C SER A 36 38.53 -4.02 5.86
N PRO A 37 37.43 -3.35 5.52
CA PRO A 37 36.27 -3.29 6.40
C PRO A 37 35.73 -4.71 6.59
N SER A 38 35.72 -5.15 7.84
CA SER A 38 35.07 -6.39 8.28
C SER A 38 33.63 -6.39 7.74
N ALA A 39 33.29 -7.39 6.93
CA ALA A 39 31.94 -7.58 6.43
C ALA A 39 31.00 -7.79 7.62
N SER A 40 30.14 -6.81 7.88
CA SER A 40 29.02 -6.98 8.81
C SER A 40 28.09 -8.07 8.25
N PRO A 41 27.57 -9.00 9.07
CA PRO A 41 26.67 -10.03 8.59
C PRO A 41 25.45 -9.38 7.95
N ALA A 42 25.13 -9.81 6.72
CA ALA A 42 23.90 -9.40 6.05
C ALA A 42 22.69 -9.85 6.89
N PRO A 43 21.65 -9.01 7.01
CA PRO A 43 20.42 -9.43 7.70
C PRO A 43 19.89 -10.70 7.04
N ALA A 44 19.52 -11.68 7.88
CA ALA A 44 18.93 -12.94 7.41
C ALA A 44 17.71 -12.64 6.53
N PRO A 45 17.45 -13.45 5.47
CA PRO A 45 16.27 -13.26 4.64
C PRO A 45 15.02 -13.36 5.52
N SER A 46 14.23 -12.29 5.54
CA SER A 46 12.90 -12.29 6.15
C SER A 46 12.10 -13.47 5.59
N PRO A 47 11.33 -14.21 6.41
CA PRO A 47 10.49 -15.30 5.91
C PRO A 47 9.68 -14.78 4.72
N SER A 48 9.63 -15.57 3.63
CA SER A 48 8.95 -15.16 2.40
C SER A 48 7.47 -14.93 2.70
N ARG A 49 7.09 -13.67 2.90
CA ARG A 49 5.71 -13.26 3.09
C ARG A 49 4.98 -13.39 1.76
N ILE A 50 3.80 -13.99 1.80
CA ILE A 50 2.91 -14.10 0.64
C ILE A 50 1.72 -13.15 0.82
N PHE A 51 1.07 -12.83 -0.29
CA PHE A 51 -0.09 -11.95 -0.31
C PHE A 51 -1.21 -12.51 -1.19
N THR A 52 -2.43 -12.08 -0.90
CA THR A 52 -3.63 -12.33 -1.70
C THR A 52 -4.57 -11.14 -1.56
N TYR A 53 -5.54 -11.01 -2.46
CA TYR A 53 -6.49 -9.91 -2.45
C TYR A 53 -7.93 -10.41 -2.27
N THR A 54 -8.68 -9.67 -1.47
CA THR A 54 -10.14 -9.82 -1.38
C THR A 54 -10.80 -8.57 -1.95
N SER A 55 -11.80 -8.76 -2.81
CA SER A 55 -12.70 -7.70 -3.26
C SER A 55 -13.61 -7.24 -2.13
N LEU A 56 -13.79 -5.93 -1.98
CA LEU A 56 -14.81 -5.31 -1.12
C LEU A 56 -16.09 -4.95 -1.91
N GLU A 57 -16.11 -5.21 -3.21
CA GLU A 57 -17.27 -4.98 -4.07
C GLU A 57 -18.20 -6.20 -4.10
N ASN A 58 -19.51 -5.96 -4.21
CA ASN A 58 -20.57 -6.98 -4.35
C ASN A 58 -20.64 -8.00 -3.20
N CYS A 59 -20.28 -7.57 -1.99
CA CYS A 59 -20.45 -8.39 -0.79
C CYS A 59 -21.93 -8.47 -0.38
N PRO A 60 -22.40 -9.60 0.18
CA PRO A 60 -23.75 -9.71 0.70
C PRO A 60 -24.12 -8.58 1.66
N VAL A 61 -25.26 -7.94 1.41
CA VAL A 61 -25.89 -7.01 2.34
C VAL A 61 -26.33 -7.78 3.57
N LEU A 62 -25.93 -7.34 4.75
CA LEU A 62 -26.45 -7.86 6.02
C LEU A 62 -27.58 -6.98 6.55
N GLU A 63 -27.43 -5.66 6.40
CA GLU A 63 -28.35 -4.67 6.90
C GLU A 63 -28.35 -3.44 5.99
N SER A 64 -29.48 -2.77 5.86
CA SER A 64 -29.63 -1.54 5.09
C SER A 64 -30.75 -0.71 5.69
N ASN A 65 -30.46 0.54 6.00
CA ASN A 65 -31.42 1.52 6.48
C ASN A 65 -31.15 2.88 5.81
N PRO A 66 -31.70 3.11 4.59
CA PRO A 66 -31.46 4.34 3.84
C PRO A 66 -31.87 5.61 4.58
N ASP A 67 -32.86 5.53 5.47
CA ASP A 67 -33.37 6.66 6.25
C ASP A 67 -32.40 7.07 7.38
N GLU A 68 -31.46 6.21 7.74
CA GLU A 68 -30.41 6.47 8.73
C GLU A 68 -29.13 6.95 8.05
N ALA A 69 -29.24 8.12 7.40
CA ALA A 69 -28.14 8.75 6.66
C ALA A 69 -27.50 7.80 5.63
N GLY A 70 -28.32 7.01 4.93
CA GLY A 70 -27.82 6.06 3.93
C GLY A 70 -27.10 4.85 4.53
N TYR A 71 -27.47 4.43 5.76
CA TYR A 71 -26.81 3.30 6.42
C TYR A 71 -26.87 2.02 5.59
N TYR A 72 -25.73 1.36 5.46
CA TYR A 72 -25.60 0.07 4.83
C TYR A 72 -24.47 -0.73 5.46
N LEU A 73 -24.70 -2.03 5.68
CA LEU A 73 -23.73 -2.99 6.19
C LEU A 73 -23.63 -4.18 5.23
N SER A 74 -22.42 -4.50 4.80
CA SER A 74 -22.12 -5.71 4.03
C SER A 74 -21.03 -6.54 4.69
N GLU A 75 -20.96 -7.82 4.34
CA GLU A 75 -19.92 -8.72 4.80
C GLU A 75 -19.20 -9.42 3.65
N CYS A 76 -17.91 -9.16 3.53
CA CYS A 76 -17.02 -9.78 2.57
C CYS A 76 -16.30 -10.98 3.21
N LYS A 77 -16.20 -12.08 2.47
CA LYS A 77 -15.32 -13.19 2.84
C LYS A 77 -13.87 -12.72 2.82
N GLY A 78 -13.12 -12.98 3.89
CA GLY A 78 -11.69 -12.72 3.97
C GLY A 78 -10.87 -14.00 3.85
N GLU A 79 -9.60 -13.89 4.22
CA GLU A 79 -8.62 -14.97 4.14
C GLU A 79 -8.39 -15.61 5.50
N GLY A 80 -7.89 -16.86 5.55
CA GLY A 80 -7.55 -17.53 6.81
C GLY A 80 -8.71 -17.63 7.82
N GLY A 81 -9.95 -17.61 7.35
CA GLY A 81 -11.17 -17.63 8.18
C GLY A 81 -11.66 -16.26 8.66
N TYR A 82 -10.94 -15.17 8.34
CA TYR A 82 -11.39 -13.82 8.62
C TYR A 82 -12.58 -13.41 7.73
N ARG A 83 -13.35 -12.44 8.19
CA ARG A 83 -14.39 -11.75 7.41
C ARG A 83 -14.29 -10.25 7.65
N LEU A 84 -14.76 -9.46 6.69
CA LEU A 84 -14.74 -8.00 6.77
C LEU A 84 -16.16 -7.48 6.66
N GLN A 85 -16.61 -6.76 7.67
CA GLN A 85 -17.86 -6.01 7.62
C GLN A 85 -17.55 -4.59 7.17
N VAL A 86 -18.12 -4.18 6.03
CA VAL A 86 -18.01 -2.81 5.50
C VAL A 86 -19.30 -2.10 5.83
N ALA A 87 -19.19 -1.03 6.61
CA ALA A 87 -20.31 -0.18 6.97
C ALA A 87 -20.17 1.19 6.29
N GLU A 88 -21.27 1.70 5.76
CA GLU A 88 -21.40 3.08 5.30
C GLU A 88 -22.52 3.75 6.09
N SER A 89 -22.29 4.99 6.53
CA SER A 89 -23.33 5.88 7.05
C SER A 89 -22.83 7.31 6.93
N ASP A 90 -23.70 8.23 6.54
CA ASP A 90 -23.36 9.65 6.37
C ASP A 90 -22.08 9.84 5.53
N LEU A 91 -22.05 9.13 4.39
CA LEU A 91 -20.96 9.13 3.41
C LEU A 91 -19.58 8.79 4.00
N ARG A 92 -19.56 7.98 5.06
CA ARG A 92 -18.35 7.51 5.72
C ARG A 92 -18.31 6.00 5.73
N GLN A 93 -17.28 5.45 5.10
CA GLN A 93 -17.03 4.02 5.11
C GLN A 93 -16.00 3.61 6.16
N THR A 94 -16.34 2.56 6.91
CA THR A 94 -15.45 1.92 7.89
C THR A 94 -15.45 0.40 7.73
N VAL A 95 -14.49 -0.26 8.38
CA VAL A 95 -14.34 -1.72 8.34
C VAL A 95 -14.31 -2.28 9.76
N THR A 96 -15.10 -3.32 10.00
CA THR A 96 -14.95 -4.21 11.15
C THR A 96 -14.30 -5.51 10.70
N VAL A 97 -13.17 -5.86 11.32
CA VAL A 97 -12.51 -7.14 11.11
C VAL A 97 -13.14 -8.17 12.03
N ILE A 98 -13.55 -9.31 11.46
CA ILE A 98 -14.06 -10.46 12.21
C ILE A 98 -13.02 -11.57 12.14
N ALA A 99 -12.44 -11.91 13.30
CA ALA A 99 -11.47 -12.99 13.43
C ALA A 99 -12.13 -14.36 13.18
N PRO A 100 -11.35 -15.43 12.90
CA PRO A 100 -11.89 -16.78 12.69
C PRO A 100 -12.76 -17.28 13.85
N GLY A 101 -12.42 -16.89 15.09
CA GLY A 101 -13.21 -17.19 16.30
C GLY A 101 -14.46 -16.31 16.51
N GLY A 102 -14.77 -15.39 15.60
CA GLY A 102 -15.94 -14.51 15.66
C GLY A 102 -15.73 -13.18 16.41
N ALA A 103 -14.56 -12.95 17.01
CA ALA A 103 -14.23 -11.68 17.65
C ALA A 103 -14.27 -10.54 16.62
N LYS A 104 -15.05 -9.49 16.91
CA LYS A 104 -15.19 -8.31 16.05
C LYS A 104 -14.32 -7.18 16.55
N THR A 105 -13.63 -6.50 15.64
CA THR A 105 -12.84 -5.30 15.95
C THR A 105 -13.09 -4.24 14.89
N ALA A 106 -13.74 -3.14 15.28
CA ALA A 106 -13.93 -1.98 14.42
C ALA A 106 -12.59 -1.26 14.23
N LEU A 107 -12.21 -1.03 12.98
CA LEU A 107 -11.07 -0.19 12.65
C LEU A 107 -11.57 1.25 12.64
N ASP A 108 -11.18 2.06 13.64
CA ASP A 108 -11.51 3.49 13.67
C ASP A 108 -10.68 4.24 12.61
N LEU A 109 -11.06 4.06 11.34
CA LEU A 109 -10.32 4.60 10.20
C LEU A 109 -10.34 6.13 10.21
N SER A 110 -11.45 6.74 10.63
CA SER A 110 -11.58 8.19 10.82
C SER A 110 -10.51 8.75 11.76
N ALA A 111 -10.23 8.08 12.88
CA ALA A 111 -9.19 8.55 13.80
C ALA A 111 -7.76 8.33 13.29
N VAL A 112 -7.58 7.52 12.24
CA VAL A 112 -6.28 7.26 11.59
C VAL A 112 -6.01 8.23 10.44
N THR A 113 -6.98 8.39 9.54
CA THR A 113 -6.82 9.15 8.29
C THR A 113 -7.39 10.56 8.36
N GLY A 114 -8.17 10.86 9.40
CA GLY A 114 -8.86 12.13 9.60
C GLY A 114 -10.05 12.31 8.63
N GLY A 115 -10.50 13.57 8.54
CA GLY A 115 -11.48 14.05 7.57
C GLY A 115 -12.94 13.67 7.84
N GLY A 116 -13.83 14.20 6.99
CA GLY A 116 -15.28 14.01 7.09
C GLY A 116 -15.73 12.80 6.29
N PHE A 117 -16.05 12.99 5.02
CA PHE A 117 -16.50 11.92 4.12
C PHE A 117 -15.36 11.01 3.69
N SER A 118 -15.65 9.72 3.54
CA SER A 118 -14.65 8.74 3.16
C SER A 118 -15.18 7.52 2.44
N THR A 119 -14.32 6.92 1.61
CA THR A 119 -14.62 5.73 0.82
C THR A 119 -13.45 4.76 0.89
N LEU A 120 -13.73 3.47 0.93
CA LEU A 120 -12.75 2.40 0.84
C LEU A 120 -12.36 2.12 -0.61
N GLY A 121 -11.13 1.65 -0.80
CA GLY A 121 -10.75 1.05 -2.07
C GLY A 121 -11.52 -0.25 -2.32
N LYS A 122 -11.56 -0.66 -3.60
CA LYS A 122 -12.29 -1.84 -4.07
C LYS A 122 -11.80 -3.18 -3.52
N LYS A 123 -10.62 -3.21 -2.89
CA LYS A 123 -9.98 -4.45 -2.42
C LYS A 123 -9.09 -4.19 -1.22
N VAL A 124 -8.79 -5.26 -0.51
CA VAL A 124 -7.77 -5.32 0.53
C VAL A 124 -6.66 -6.29 0.14
N GLU A 125 -5.44 -6.04 0.58
CA GLU A 125 -4.32 -6.97 0.48
C GLU A 125 -4.12 -7.66 1.84
N TRP A 126 -4.23 -8.99 1.86
CA TRP A 126 -3.86 -9.80 3.01
C TRP A 126 -2.40 -10.18 2.90
N ARG A 127 -1.68 -10.16 4.02
CA ARG A 127 -0.28 -10.55 4.10
C ARG A 127 -0.07 -11.53 5.24
N GLY A 128 0.85 -12.47 5.05
CA GLY A 128 1.15 -13.49 6.04
C GLY A 128 2.08 -14.57 5.49
N ALA A 129 2.00 -15.77 6.09
CA ALA A 129 2.83 -16.91 5.73
C ALA A 129 1.97 -18.17 5.50
N LEU A 130 2.58 -19.18 4.87
CA LEU A 130 2.01 -20.52 4.87
C LEU A 130 2.38 -21.20 6.19
N LYS A 131 1.36 -21.68 6.92
CA LYS A 131 1.51 -22.57 8.08
C LYS A 131 0.89 -23.90 7.71
N ASP A 132 1.70 -24.96 7.69
CA ASP A 132 1.28 -26.31 7.28
C ASP A 132 0.59 -26.32 5.89
N GLY A 133 1.09 -25.50 4.97
CA GLY A 133 0.53 -25.36 3.61
C GLY A 133 -0.74 -24.50 3.51
N VAL A 134 -1.25 -23.97 4.62
CA VAL A 134 -2.43 -23.09 4.67
C VAL A 134 -2.01 -21.65 4.86
N PHE A 135 -2.58 -20.73 4.07
CA PHE A 135 -2.33 -19.30 4.23
C PHE A 135 -2.90 -18.79 5.56
N ALA A 136 -2.02 -18.29 6.42
CA ALA A 136 -2.35 -17.69 7.70
C ALA A 136 -2.01 -16.20 7.66
N PRO A 137 -2.99 -15.31 7.37
CA PRO A 137 -2.75 -13.88 7.36
C PRO A 137 -2.50 -13.35 8.77
N ASP A 138 -1.52 -12.46 8.89
CA ASP A 138 -1.18 -11.73 10.11
C ASP A 138 -1.29 -10.21 9.93
N ALA A 139 -1.49 -9.73 8.71
CA ALA A 139 -1.70 -8.33 8.41
C ALA A 139 -2.68 -8.11 7.25
N LEU A 140 -3.26 -6.92 7.22
CA LEU A 140 -4.20 -6.43 6.20
C LEU A 140 -3.78 -5.03 5.76
N ILE A 141 -3.89 -4.73 4.46
CA ILE A 141 -3.74 -3.39 3.93
C ILE A 141 -5.02 -3.02 3.20
N LEU A 142 -5.58 -1.86 3.53
CA LEU A 142 -6.73 -1.30 2.83
C LEU A 142 -6.43 0.12 2.36
N ARG A 143 -7.16 0.55 1.33
CA ARG A 143 -7.15 1.94 0.88
C ARG A 143 -8.33 2.67 1.48
N HIS A 144 -8.09 3.88 2.00
CA HIS A 144 -9.11 4.75 2.56
C HIS A 144 -8.91 6.15 1.98
N ALA A 145 -9.87 6.57 1.17
CA ALA A 145 -9.91 7.87 0.53
C ALA A 145 -10.78 8.80 1.37
N VAL A 146 -10.27 9.99 1.67
CA VAL A 146 -10.88 10.92 2.62
C VAL A 146 -10.95 12.30 2.00
N VAL A 147 -12.09 12.95 2.16
CA VAL A 147 -12.28 14.38 1.84
C VAL A 147 -11.61 15.21 2.94
N THR A 148 -10.65 16.06 2.56
CA THR A 148 -9.78 16.80 3.49
C THR A 148 -10.07 18.29 3.59
N ASP A 149 -10.91 18.84 2.72
CA ASP A 149 -11.38 20.22 2.80
C ASP A 149 -12.91 20.26 3.01
N PRO A 150 -13.45 21.35 3.57
CA PRO A 150 -14.89 21.47 3.81
C PRO A 150 -15.70 21.65 2.51
N GLU A 151 -15.07 22.11 1.43
CA GLU A 151 -15.71 22.30 0.12
C GLU A 151 -15.97 20.98 -0.63
N GLY A 152 -15.31 19.88 -0.24
CA GLY A 152 -15.44 18.58 -0.86
C GLY A 152 -14.53 18.34 -2.08
N GLU A 153 -13.60 19.25 -2.36
CA GLU A 153 -12.85 19.27 -3.62
C GLU A 153 -11.57 18.41 -3.56
N ARG A 154 -10.95 18.30 -2.38
CA ARG A 154 -9.72 17.55 -2.18
C ARG A 154 -9.97 16.23 -1.47
N THR A 155 -9.77 15.17 -2.23
CA THR A 155 -9.69 13.80 -1.69
C THR A 155 -8.25 13.33 -1.60
N VAL A 156 -7.84 12.83 -0.43
CA VAL A 156 -6.54 12.20 -0.20
C VAL A 156 -6.73 10.70 -0.03
N SER A 157 -5.98 9.90 -0.78
CA SER A 157 -6.05 8.44 -0.72
C SER A 157 -4.90 7.86 0.08
N TYR A 158 -5.19 7.39 1.28
CA TYR A 158 -4.23 6.72 2.16
C TYR A 158 -4.24 5.20 1.94
N LEU A 159 -3.12 4.55 2.22
CA LEU A 159 -3.11 3.13 2.59
C LEU A 159 -2.99 3.03 4.10
N VAL A 160 -3.75 2.11 4.68
CA VAL A 160 -3.69 1.81 6.11
C VAL A 160 -3.21 0.38 6.27
N ALA A 161 -2.07 0.21 6.93
CA ALA A 161 -1.56 -1.10 7.31
C ALA A 161 -2.14 -1.47 8.68
N ILE A 162 -2.60 -2.70 8.82
CA ILE A 162 -3.29 -3.22 10.00
C ILE A 162 -2.60 -4.53 10.40
N THR A 163 -2.21 -4.67 11.66
CA THR A 163 -1.88 -5.99 12.22
C THR A 163 -3.17 -6.71 12.57
N LEU A 164 -3.23 -8.03 12.39
CA LEU A 164 -4.37 -8.86 12.78
C LEU A 164 -4.15 -9.55 14.15
N VAL A 165 -2.90 -9.64 14.59
CA VAL A 165 -2.49 -10.35 15.82
C VAL A 165 -1.75 -9.40 16.77
N PRO A 166 -1.99 -9.48 18.10
CA PRO A 166 -2.95 -10.36 18.78
C PRO A 166 -4.43 -9.94 18.59
N ALA A 167 -4.68 -8.72 18.13
CA ALA A 167 -6.00 -8.24 17.75
C ALA A 167 -5.86 -7.24 16.58
N PRO A 168 -6.88 -7.10 15.71
CA PRO A 168 -6.85 -6.16 14.61
C PRO A 168 -6.64 -4.71 15.07
N CYS A 169 -5.60 -4.04 14.57
CA CYS A 169 -5.45 -2.60 14.79
C CYS A 169 -4.62 -1.93 13.68
N PRO A 170 -4.93 -0.67 13.31
CA PRO A 170 -4.10 0.12 12.42
C PRO A 170 -2.71 0.33 13.03
N VAL A 171 -1.64 0.11 12.25
CA VAL A 171 -0.24 0.28 12.68
C VAL A 171 0.49 1.36 11.88
N ALA A 172 0.00 1.70 10.69
CA ALA A 172 0.53 2.81 9.91
C ALA A 172 -0.53 3.41 8.97
N ARG A 173 -0.44 4.73 8.79
CA ARG A 173 -1.06 5.46 7.68
C ARG A 173 0.03 5.84 6.69
N ILE A 174 -0.19 5.56 5.42
CA ILE A 174 0.76 5.84 4.34
C ILE A 174 0.14 6.87 3.41
N ASP A 175 0.75 8.05 3.40
CA ASP A 175 0.37 9.18 2.54
C ASP A 175 0.53 8.83 1.05
N PRO A 176 -0.20 9.48 0.13
CA PRO A 176 -0.08 9.22 -1.29
C PRO A 176 1.32 9.53 -1.82
N GLY A 177 1.84 8.65 -2.67
CA GLY A 177 3.16 8.81 -3.28
C GLY A 177 3.54 7.65 -4.20
N PRO A 178 4.66 7.75 -4.92
CA PRO A 178 5.08 6.78 -5.93
C PRO A 178 5.39 5.38 -5.37
N GLN A 179 5.62 5.26 -4.06
CA GLN A 179 5.97 4.00 -3.38
C GLN A 179 4.94 3.61 -2.31
N GLN A 180 3.71 4.13 -2.41
CA GLN A 180 2.69 3.98 -1.37
C GLN A 180 2.45 2.50 -1.02
N ASN A 181 2.36 1.63 -2.03
CA ASN A 181 2.08 0.21 -1.83
C ASN A 181 3.26 -0.49 -1.12
N GLU A 182 4.49 -0.22 -1.56
CA GLU A 182 5.71 -0.78 -1.01
C GLU A 182 5.88 -0.37 0.46
N GLN A 183 5.64 0.91 0.76
CA GLN A 183 5.68 1.43 2.14
C GLN A 183 4.60 0.79 3.02
N ALA A 184 3.37 0.63 2.50
CA ALA A 184 2.29 -0.03 3.25
C ALA A 184 2.60 -1.50 3.52
N ARG A 185 3.23 -2.21 2.58
CA ARG A 185 3.71 -3.58 2.78
C ARG A 185 4.77 -3.62 3.86
N VAL A 186 5.82 -2.81 3.77
CA VAL A 186 6.87 -2.75 4.80
C VAL A 186 6.28 -2.49 6.18
N ALA A 187 5.33 -1.57 6.31
CA ALA A 187 4.65 -1.29 7.58
C ALA A 187 3.82 -2.49 8.08
N ALA A 188 3.07 -3.14 7.19
CA ALA A 188 2.32 -4.35 7.49
C ALA A 188 3.21 -5.56 7.82
N ASP A 189 4.44 -5.60 7.30
CA ASP A 189 5.45 -6.66 7.54
C ASP A 189 6.12 -6.49 8.91
N ALA A 190 6.27 -5.25 9.37
CA ALA A 190 6.95 -4.93 10.62
C ALA A 190 6.10 -5.15 11.89
N ALA A 191 4.78 -5.28 11.76
CA ALA A 191 3.84 -5.46 12.89
C ALA A 191 4.05 -4.44 14.04
N GLY A 192 4.00 -3.15 13.70
CA GLY A 192 4.22 -2.05 14.65
C GLY A 192 3.16 -1.92 15.75
N ALA A 193 3.37 -0.95 16.65
CA ALA A 193 2.39 -0.62 17.68
C ALA A 193 1.11 -0.05 17.05
N CYS A 194 -0.04 -0.34 17.67
CA CYS A 194 -1.31 0.24 17.24
C CYS A 194 -1.24 1.77 17.29
N LEU A 195 -1.66 2.42 16.21
CA LEU A 195 -1.94 3.84 16.20
C LEU A 195 -3.08 4.09 17.19
N LYS A 196 -2.83 4.92 18.20
CA LYS A 196 -3.91 5.44 19.03
C LYS A 196 -4.71 6.38 18.13
N GLY A 197 -6.03 6.20 18.10
CA GLY A 197 -6.92 7.17 17.48
C GLY A 197 -6.56 8.55 18.04
N SER A 198 -6.29 9.50 17.15
CA SER A 198 -6.12 10.89 17.56
C SER A 198 -7.51 11.36 17.96
N ALA A 199 -7.81 11.23 19.25
CA ALA A 199 -9.03 11.75 19.87
C ALA A 199 -9.04 13.29 19.79
#